data_AF-A0A412I6C4-F1
#
_entry.id   AF-A0A412I6C4-F1
#
_cell.length_a   1.000
_cell.length_b   1.000
_cell.length_c   1.000
_cell.angle_alpha   90.00
_cell.angle_beta   90.00
_cell.angle_gamma   90.00
#
_symmetry.space_group_name_H-M   'P 1'
#
loop_
_entity.id
_entity.type
_entity.pdbx_description
1 polymer ?
#
loop_
_entity_poly.entity_id
_entity_poly.type
_entity_poly.pdbx_seq_one_letter_code
_entity_poly.pdbx_strand_id
1 'polypeptide(L)' 'MRKWFKKNDDEIIEIQVDDTERRIIVRALADLRDKQRLAHKNYDFLDSLIVKVCDADHPSIKDHYERC' A
#
# COMPACT_ATOMS: atom_id res chain seq x y z
N MET A 1 5.49 -40.58 -4.67
CA MET A 1 4.98 -39.59 -5.64
C MET A 1 5.23 -38.20 -5.08
N ARG A 2 6.31 -37.52 -5.50
CA ARG A 2 6.62 -36.15 -5.02
C ARG A 2 5.83 -35.17 -5.88
N LYS A 3 4.91 -34.42 -5.27
CA LYS A 3 4.15 -33.36 -5.94
C LYS A 3 5.07 -32.16 -6.13
N TRP A 4 5.49 -31.92 -7.37
CA TRP A 4 6.17 -30.70 -7.78
C TRP A 4 5.09 -29.65 -8.08
N PHE A 5 4.76 -28.82 -7.10
CA PHE A 5 4.12 -27.54 -7.37
C PHE A 5 5.21 -26.47 -7.22
N LYS A 6 5.84 -26.11 -8.35
CA LYS A 6 6.56 -24.84 -8.44
C LYS A 6 5.49 -23.75 -8.32
N LYS A 7 5.40 -23.11 -7.15
CA LYS A 7 4.80 -21.77 -7.07
C LYS A 7 5.71 -20.87 -7.89
N ASN A 8 5.15 -20.17 -8.87
CA ASN A 8 5.82 -19.01 -9.42
C ASN A 8 5.85 -18.00 -8.27
N ASP A 9 7.02 -17.78 -7.68
CA ASP A 9 7.26 -16.64 -6.81
C ASP A 9 7.29 -15.41 -7.72
N ASP A 10 6.12 -14.85 -8.02
CA ASP A 10 6.04 -13.49 -8.57
C ASP A 10 6.79 -12.60 -7.58
N GLU A 11 7.86 -11.95 -8.03
CA GLU A 11 8.69 -11.10 -7.20
C GLU A 11 7.82 -10.01 -6.55
N ILE A 12 7.55 -10.16 -5.25
CA ILE A 12 6.73 -9.22 -4.51
C ILE A 12 7.62 -8.00 -4.21
N ILE A 13 7.38 -6.92 -4.95
CA ILE A 13 8.02 -5.63 -4.71
C ILE A 13 7.20 -4.87 -3.67
N GLU A 14 7.80 -4.59 -2.52
CA GLU A 14 7.20 -3.80 -1.45
C GLU A 14 7.85 -2.42 -1.35
N ILE A 15 7.06 -1.41 -0.97
CA ILE A 15 7.53 -0.05 -0.73
C ILE A 15 7.34 0.23 0.75
N GLN A 16 8.43 0.56 1.45
CA GLN A 16 8.35 1.09 2.81
C GLN A 16 8.03 2.57 2.75
N VAL A 17 7.08 3.01 3.58
CA VAL A 17 6.65 4.40 3.64
C VAL A 17 6.72 4.91 5.07
N ASP A 18 7.29 6.09 5.26
CA ASP A 18 7.26 6.77 6.56
C ASP A 18 5.87 7.36 6.86
N ASP A 19 5.69 7.92 8.07
CA ASP A 19 4.40 8.50 8.48
C ASP A 19 3.96 9.69 7.61
N THR A 20 4.90 10.44 7.06
CA THR A 20 4.63 11.58 6.18
C THR A 20 4.20 11.09 4.81
N GLU A 21 4.93 10.15 4.22
CA GLU A 21 4.62 9.51 2.95
C GLU A 21 3.27 8.79 3.00
N ARG A 22 3.01 8.03 4.08
CA ARG A 22 1.71 7.39 4.34
C ARG A 22 0.58 8.40 4.33
N ARG A 23 0.73 9.54 5.05
CA ARG A 23 -0.28 10.61 5.08
C ARG A 23 -0.52 11.21 3.70
N ILE A 24 0.54 11.44 2.93
CA ILE A 24 0.45 11.95 1.55
C ILE A 24 -0.35 10.97 0.68
N ILE A 25 -0.03 9.67 0.73
CA ILE A 25 -0.69 8.63 -0.06
C ILE A 25 -2.17 8.50 0.32
N VAL A 26 -2.49 8.40 1.62
CA VAL A 26 -3.88 8.32 2.11
C VAL A 26 -4.68 9.53 1.65
N ARG A 27 -4.12 10.74 1.76
CA ARG A 27 -4.77 11.98 1.33
C ARG A 27 -5.05 11.97 -0.18
N ALA A 28 -4.04 11.60 -0.98
CA ALA A 28 -4.19 11.54 -2.43
C ALA A 28 -5.24 10.53 -2.87
N LEU A 29 -5.29 9.35 -2.23
CA LEU A 29 -6.29 8.32 -2.52
C LEU A 29 -7.71 8.75 -2.13
N ALA A 30 -7.88 9.39 -0.97
CA ALA A 30 -9.16 9.92 -0.52
C ALA A 30 -9.67 11.02 -1.47
N ASP A 31 -8.80 11.97 -1.83
CA ASP A 31 -9.12 13.04 -2.77
C ASP A 31 -9.50 12.49 -4.16
N LEU A 32 -8.79 11.44 -4.63
CA LEU A 32 -9.12 10.78 -5.88
C LEU A 32 -10.49 10.10 -5.81
N ARG A 33 -10.76 9.34 -4.75
CA ARG A 33 -12.05 8.66 -4.55
C ARG A 33 -13.21 9.66 -4.57
N ASP A 34 -13.05 10.78 -3.86
CA ASP A 34 -14.09 11.80 -3.77
C ASP A 34 -14.32 12.47 -5.14
N LYS A 35 -13.25 12.74 -5.91
CA LYS A 35 -13.37 13.21 -7.31
C LYS A 35 -14.09 12.21 -8.21
N GLN A 36 -13.83 10.91 -8.07
CA GLN A 36 -14.52 9.89 -8.86
C GLN A 36 -16.01 9.77 -8.48
N ARG A 37 -16.33 9.84 -7.19
CA ARG A 37 -17.72 9.86 -6.70
C ARG A 37 -18.49 11.07 -7.21
N LEU A 38 -17.86 12.25 -7.23
CA LEU A 38 -18.42 13.46 -7.85
C LEU A 38 -18.70 13.27 -9.35
N ALA A 39 -17.87 12.48 -10.04
CA ALA A 39 -18.09 12.09 -11.43
C ALA A 39 -19.06 10.90 -11.59
N HIS A 40 -19.81 10.53 -10.55
CA HIS A 40 -20.72 9.36 -10.51
C HIS A 40 -20.06 8.02 -10.86
N LYS A 41 -18.73 7.92 -10.65
CA LYS A 41 -17.98 6.67 -10.79
C LYS A 41 -17.70 6.11 -9.40
N ASN A 42 -18.02 4.83 -9.19
CA ASN A 42 -17.68 4.15 -7.96
C ASN A 42 -16.53 3.17 -8.18
N TYR A 43 -15.46 3.35 -7.40
CA TYR A 43 -14.26 2.54 -7.45
C TYR A 43 -13.93 2.07 -6.02
N ASP A 44 -14.61 1.01 -5.56
CA ASP A 44 -14.47 0.48 -4.20
C ASP A 44 -13.04 -0.01 -3.88
N PHE A 45 -12.24 -0.29 -4.92
CA PHE A 45 -10.84 -0.63 -4.74
C PHE A 45 -10.03 0.52 -4.13
N LEU A 46 -10.45 1.78 -4.30
CA LEU A 46 -9.78 2.94 -3.68
C LEU A 46 -9.93 2.92 -2.16
N ASP A 47 -11.12 2.58 -1.66
CA ASP A 47 -11.34 2.38 -0.23
C ASP A 47 -10.48 1.21 0.29
N SER A 48 -10.37 0.13 -0.51
CA SER A 48 -9.50 -1.02 -0.19
C SER A 48 -8.01 -0.64 -0.14
N LEU A 49 -7.54 0.23 -1.05
CA LEU A 49 -6.16 0.71 -1.06
C LEU A 49 -5.88 1.64 0.13
N ILE A 50 -6.83 2.52 0.48
CA ILE A 50 -6.70 3.41 1.64
C ILE A 50 -6.51 2.57 2.91
N VAL A 51 -7.34 1.54 3.12
CA VAL A 51 -7.21 0.63 4.28
C VAL A 51 -5.84 -0.06 4.29
N LYS A 52 -5.40 -0.62 3.16
CA LYS A 52 -4.08 -1.27 3.05
C LYS A 52 -2.91 -0.35 3.37
N VAL A 53 -2.97 0.92 2.95
CA VAL A 53 -1.91 1.91 3.25
C VAL A 53 -1.96 2.33 4.72
N CYS A 54 -3.14 2.46 5.30
CA CYS A 54 -3.28 2.70 6.73
C CYS A 54 -2.69 1.56 7.57
N ASP A 55 -2.90 0.31 7.15
CA ASP A 55 -2.45 -0.90 7.85
C ASP A 55 -1.00 -1.29 7.52
N ALA A 56 -0.34 -0.63 6.56
CA ALA A 56 1.03 -0.97 6.17
C ALA A 56 1.99 -0.84 7.35
N ASP A 57 2.93 -1.77 7.49
CA ASP A 57 3.88 -1.71 8.61
C ASP A 57 4.70 -0.41 8.58
N HIS A 58 4.96 0.13 9.77
CA HIS A 58 5.85 1.27 9.90
C HIS A 58 7.30 0.77 9.77
N PRO A 59 8.18 1.47 9.04
CA PRO A 59 9.60 1.15 9.08
C PRO A 59 10.07 1.18 10.54
N SER A 60 10.70 0.09 10.98
CA SER A 60 11.25 -0.02 12.32
C SER A 60 12.26 1.11 12.55
N ILE A 61 12.09 1.89 13.63
CA ILE A 61 12.98 3.02 13.98
C ILE A 61 14.45 2.57 14.08
N LYS A 62 14.72 1.29 14.37
CA LYS A 62 16.08 0.73 14.39
C LYS A 62 16.77 0.79 13.02
N ASP A 63 16.04 0.57 11.93
CA ASP A 63 16.62 0.48 10.59
C ASP A 63 16.96 1.87 10.00
N HIS A 64 16.39 2.93 10.58
CA HIS A 64 16.65 4.31 10.15
C HIS A 64 17.96 4.88 10.72
N TYR A 65 18.47 4.35 11.85
CA TYR A 65 19.74 4.78 12.43
C TYR A 65 20.96 4.02 11.90
N GLU A 66 20.80 2.80 11.38
CA GLU A 66 21.91 2.01 10.83
C GLU A 66 22.26 2.35 9.37
N ARG A 67 21.54 3.32 8.77
CA ARG A 67 21.76 3.76 7.39
C ARG A 67 22.56 5.07 7.27
N CYS A 68 23.11 5.57 8.38
CA CYS A 68 24.00 6.72 8.45
C CYS A 68 25.47 6.30 8.61
#